data_AF-A0A0H0XLF6-F1
#
_entry.id   AF-A0A0H0XLF6-F1
#
_cell.length_a   1.000
_cell.length_b   1.000
_cell.length_c   1.000
_cell.angle_alpha   90.00
_cell.angle_beta   90.00
_cell.angle_gamma   90.00
#
_symmetry.space_group_name_H-M   'P 1'
#
loop_
_entity.id
_entity.type
_entity.pdbx_description
1 polymer ?
#
loop_
_entity_poly.entity_id
_entity_poly.type
_entity_poly.pdbx_seq_one_letter_code
_entity_poly.pdbx_strand_id
1 'polypeptide(L)'
;MTEFQIIVLVIAVGVLLLFCAIPVAIAWGRKHPDLRTIAKLSPLALLSFALWIALIVWAATDKRNDSVVSRYIEKVRERNLGPWIVGGLVLFGVATGAFSLMYQ
;
A
#
# COMPACT_ATOMS: atom_id res chain seq x y z
N MET A 1 9.56 5.86 -22.17
CA MET A 1 10.43 5.53 -21.01
C MET A 1 11.84 5.36 -21.54
N THR A 2 12.84 5.97 -20.91
CA THR A 2 14.25 5.74 -21.26
C THR A 2 14.73 4.41 -20.69
N GLU A 3 15.78 3.80 -21.26
CA GLU A 3 16.36 2.54 -20.76
C GLU A 3 16.69 2.63 -19.25
N PHE A 4 17.21 3.78 -18.82
CA PHE A 4 17.48 4.08 -17.42
C PHE A 4 16.22 3.96 -16.54
N GLN A 5 15.08 4.49 -16.99
CA GLN A 5 13.81 4.39 -16.24
C GLN A 5 13.32 2.95 -16.13
N ILE A 6 13.53 2.14 -17.18
CA ILE A 6 13.16 0.72 -17.17
C ILE A 6 14.02 -0.04 -16.14
N ILE A 7 15.33 0.21 -16.13
CA ILE A 7 16.26 -0.43 -15.17
C ILE A 7 15.88 -0.06 -13.73
N VAL A 8 15.66 1.23 -13.45
CA VAL A 8 15.25 1.68 -12.12
C VAL A 8 13.93 1.06 -11.69
N LEU A 9 12.94 0.98 -12.60
CA LEU A 9 11.65 0.34 -12.32
C LEU A 9 11.84 -1.14 -11.98
N VAL A 10 12.62 -1.87 -12.77
CA VAL A 10 12.88 -3.30 -12.55
C VAL A 10 13.56 -3.54 -11.20
N ILE A 11 14.58 -2.73 -10.86
CA ILE A 11 15.25 -2.83 -9.56
C ILE A 11 14.27 -2.53 -8.42
N ALA A 12 13.48 -1.45 -8.53
CA ALA A 12 12.50 -1.09 -7.51
C ALA A 12 11.46 -2.19 -7.29
N VAL A 13 10.90 -2.75 -8.37
CA VAL A 13 9.95 -3.87 -8.30
C VAL A 13 10.61 -5.11 -7.71
N GLY A 14 11.84 -5.44 -8.12
CA GLY A 14 12.58 -6.59 -7.61
C GLY A 14 12.85 -6.49 -6.10
N VAL A 15 13.32 -5.33 -5.62
CA VAL A 15 13.56 -5.07 -4.19
C VAL A 15 12.25 -5.17 -3.41
N LEU A 16 11.15 -4.63 -3.95
CA LEU A 16 9.83 -4.68 -3.31
C LEU A 16 9.32 -6.11 -3.14
N LEU A 17 9.45 -6.94 -4.19
CA LEU A 17 9.06 -8.34 -4.16
C LEU A 17 9.88 -9.12 -3.13
N LEU A 18 11.21 -8.90 -3.09
CA LEU A 18 12.07 -9.50 -2.10
C LEU A 18 11.66 -9.07 -0.69
N PHE A 19 11.44 -7.77 -0.46
CA PHE A 19 11.03 -7.24 0.83
C PHE A 19 9.70 -7.85 1.31
N CYS A 20 8.71 -7.98 0.43
CA CYS A 20 7.43 -8.61 0.75
C CYS A 20 7.54 -10.13 0.96
N ALA A 21 8.54 -10.80 0.37
CA ALA A 21 8.77 -12.23 0.54
C ALA A 21 9.47 -12.58 1.88
N ILE A 22 10.25 -11.65 2.46
CA ILE A 22 10.95 -11.85 3.74
C ILE A 22 10.02 -12.34 4.87
N PRO A 23 8.88 -11.70 5.19
CA PRO A 23 8.01 -12.15 6.29
C PRO A 23 7.44 -13.55 6.05
N VAL A 24 7.14 -13.91 4.80
CA VAL A 24 6.70 -15.26 4.43
C VAL A 24 7.82 -16.27 4.62
N ALA A 25 9.04 -15.94 4.19
CA ALA A 25 10.22 -16.80 4.35
C ALA A 25 10.56 -17.04 5.83
N ILE A 26 10.50 -16.00 6.66
CA ILE A 26 10.70 -16.10 8.12
C ILE A 26 9.60 -16.96 8.75
N ALA A 27 8.34 -16.71 8.40
CA ALA A 27 7.21 -17.48 8.91
C ALA A 27 7.31 -18.97 8.51
N TRP A 28 7.77 -19.25 7.29
CA TRP A 28 7.98 -20.60 6.80
C TRP A 28 9.13 -21.31 7.53
N GLY A 29 10.28 -20.65 7.67
CA GLY A 29 11.44 -21.20 8.40
C GLY A 29 11.14 -21.46 9.88
N ARG A 30 10.27 -20.65 10.49
CA ARG A 30 9.81 -20.85 11.88
C ARG A 30 8.61 -21.79 12.03
N LYS A 31 8.08 -22.36 10.95
CA LYS A 31 6.84 -23.17 10.95
C LYS A 31 5.69 -22.45 11.67
N HIS A 32 5.53 -21.16 11.40
CA HIS A 32 4.54 -20.32 12.05
C HIS A 32 3.11 -20.87 11.77
N PRO A 33 2.25 -21.01 12.79
CA PRO A 33 0.91 -21.57 12.63
C PRO A 33 0.08 -20.80 11.58
N ASP A 34 0.25 -19.48 11.53
CA ASP A 34 -0.48 -18.59 10.62
C ASP A 34 0.25 -18.28 9.29
N LEU A 35 1.14 -19.15 8.83
CA LEU A 35 1.87 -18.95 7.57
C LEU A 35 0.94 -18.62 6.39
N ARG A 36 -0.21 -19.29 6.30
CA ARG A 36 -1.21 -19.06 5.23
C ARG A 36 -1.78 -17.64 5.29
N THR A 37 -2.00 -17.10 6.47
CA THR A 37 -2.52 -15.74 6.65
C THR A 37 -1.46 -14.71 6.26
N ILE A 38 -0.22 -14.90 6.71
CA ILE A 38 0.92 -14.03 6.35
C ILE A 38 1.14 -14.03 4.82
N ALA A 39 1.07 -15.20 4.18
CA ALA A 39 1.18 -15.32 2.73
C ALA A 39 0.03 -14.60 2.00
N LYS A 40 -1.22 -14.66 2.51
CA LYS A 40 -2.37 -13.93 1.94
C LYS A 40 -2.28 -12.42 2.11
N LEU A 41 -1.63 -11.93 3.18
CA LEU A 41 -1.41 -10.50 3.41
C LEU A 41 -0.30 -9.92 2.52
N SER A 42 0.60 -10.76 2.02
CA SER A 42 1.75 -10.31 1.21
C SER A 42 1.35 -9.64 -0.11
N PRO A 43 0.36 -10.16 -0.88
CA PRO A 43 -0.22 -9.44 -2.03
C PRO A 43 -0.84 -8.09 -1.68
N LEU A 44 -1.49 -7.96 -0.52
CA LEU A 44 -2.03 -6.68 -0.06
C LEU A 44 -0.91 -5.67 0.22
N ALA A 45 0.19 -6.11 0.83
CA ALA A 45 1.36 -5.28 1.05
C ALA A 45 1.95 -4.79 -0.28
N LEU A 46 2.08 -5.67 -1.28
CA LEU A 46 2.54 -5.30 -2.62
C LEU A 46 1.64 -4.25 -3.28
N LEU A 47 0.32 -4.42 -3.19
CA LEU A 47 -0.66 -3.45 -3.70
C LEU A 47 -0.51 -2.09 -3.01
N SER A 48 -0.35 -2.07 -1.69
CA SER A 48 -0.11 -0.84 -0.91
C SER A 48 1.16 -0.13 -1.35
N PHE A 49 2.27 -0.86 -1.52
CA PHE A 49 3.53 -0.29 -1.98
C PHE A 49 3.48 0.19 -3.43
N ALA A 50 2.80 -0.55 -4.33
CA ALA A 50 2.58 -0.11 -5.70
C ALA A 50 1.79 1.20 -5.75
N LEU A 51 0.79 1.35 -4.87
CA LEU A 51 0.04 2.58 -4.72
C LEU A 51 0.95 3.74 -4.25
N TRP A 52 1.83 3.49 -3.29
CA TRP A 52 2.84 4.47 -2.86
C TRP A 52 3.76 4.91 -3.99
N ILE A 53 4.27 3.98 -4.81
CA ILE A 53 5.10 4.32 -5.97
C ILE A 53 4.30 5.17 -6.96
N ALA A 54 3.05 4.81 -7.24
CA ALA A 54 2.18 5.62 -8.10
C ALA A 54 1.97 7.04 -7.55
N LEU A 55 1.80 7.19 -6.24
CA LEU A 55 1.67 8.49 -5.57
C LEU A 55 2.97 9.30 -5.63
N ILE A 56 4.14 8.67 -5.43
CA ILE A 56 5.45 9.34 -5.54
C ILE A 56 5.69 9.81 -6.97
N VAL A 57 5.42 8.95 -7.97
CA VAL A 57 5.50 9.32 -9.39
C VAL A 57 4.55 10.47 -9.69
N TRP A 58 3.32 10.42 -9.16
CA TRP A 58 2.36 11.49 -9.32
C TRP A 58 2.79 12.79 -8.64
N ALA A 59 3.40 12.74 -7.45
CA ALA A 59 3.92 13.91 -6.75
C ALA A 59 5.17 14.50 -7.43
N ALA A 60 6.04 13.65 -8.00
CA ALA A 60 7.23 14.07 -8.73
C ALA A 60 6.91 14.61 -10.13
N THR A 61 5.79 14.18 -10.71
CA THR A 61 5.30 14.68 -11.99
C THR A 61 4.36 15.85 -11.71
N ASP A 62 4.84 17.09 -11.83
CA ASP A 62 4.09 18.36 -11.62
C ASP A 62 2.88 18.56 -12.59
N LYS A 63 2.45 17.49 -13.27
CA LYS A 63 1.26 17.46 -14.13
C LYS A 63 0.01 17.31 -13.27
N ARG A 64 -0.39 18.44 -12.70
CA ARG A 64 -1.58 18.59 -11.86
C ARG A 64 -2.90 18.23 -12.57
N ASN A 65 -2.99 18.24 -13.90
CA ASN A 65 -4.28 18.18 -14.59
C ASN A 65 -4.64 16.87 -15.34
N ASP A 66 -3.71 15.93 -15.54
CA ASP A 66 -3.96 14.83 -16.50
C ASP A 66 -4.17 13.43 -15.89
N SER A 67 -4.05 13.27 -14.57
CA SER A 67 -4.16 11.95 -13.92
C SER A 67 -5.54 11.69 -13.31
N VAL A 68 -6.00 10.44 -13.37
CA VAL A 68 -7.21 9.95 -12.66
C VAL A 68 -7.14 10.28 -11.15
N VAL A 69 -5.91 10.24 -10.61
CA VAL A 69 -5.60 10.62 -9.22
C VAL A 69 -5.95 12.09 -8.95
N SER A 70 -5.64 13.00 -9.88
CA SER A 70 -5.97 14.42 -9.70
C SER A 70 -7.47 14.68 -9.70
N ARG A 71 -8.22 14.05 -10.61
CA ARG A 71 -9.69 14.11 -10.61
C ARG A 71 -10.31 13.56 -9.32
N TYR A 72 -9.73 12.50 -8.77
CA TYR A 72 -10.18 11.93 -7.50
C TYR A 72 -9.89 12.89 -6.33
N ILE A 73 -8.68 13.45 -6.28
CA ILE A 73 -8.26 14.37 -5.21
C ILE A 73 -9.04 15.68 -5.29
N GLU A 74 -9.32 16.19 -6.48
CA GLU A 74 -10.14 17.39 -6.68
C GLU A 74 -11.57 17.14 -6.16
N LYS A 75 -12.15 15.99 -6.47
CA LYS A 75 -13.48 15.59 -5.94
C LYS A 75 -13.49 15.40 -4.42
N VAL A 76 -12.42 14.84 -3.85
CA VAL A 76 -12.25 14.69 -2.39
C VAL A 76 -12.06 16.05 -1.71
N ARG A 77 -11.32 16.96 -2.35
CA ARG A 77 -11.06 18.32 -1.85
C ARG A 77 -12.31 19.20 -1.94
N GLU A 78 -13.01 19.19 -3.06
CA GLU A 78 -14.24 19.95 -3.29
C GLU A 78 -15.34 19.55 -2.31
N ARG A 79 -15.45 18.25 -2.00
CA ARG A 79 -16.43 17.74 -1.03
C ARG A 79 -15.92 17.71 0.42
N ASN A 80 -14.72 18.23 0.68
CA ASN A 80 -14.06 18.18 2.00
C ASN A 80 -14.10 16.79 2.67
N LEU A 81 -13.92 15.73 1.86
CA LEU A 81 -14.04 14.34 2.30
C LEU A 81 -12.74 13.82 2.93
N GLY A 82 -11.63 14.52 2.78
CA GLY A 82 -10.32 14.11 3.33
C GLY A 82 -10.37 13.76 4.82
N PRO A 83 -10.86 14.65 5.71
CA PRO A 83 -10.98 14.37 7.13
C PRO A 83 -11.91 13.20 7.44
N TRP A 84 -12.97 13.00 6.65
CA TRP A 84 -13.92 11.90 6.82
C TRP A 84 -13.33 10.55 6.41
N ILE A 85 -12.55 10.51 5.32
CA ILE A 85 -11.86 9.29 4.87
C ILE A 85 -10.81 8.90 5.91
N VAL A 86 -9.99 9.86 6.36
CA VAL A 86 -8.96 9.61 7.38
C VAL A 86 -9.60 9.21 8.71
N GLY A 87 -10.62 9.94 9.16
CA GLY A 87 -11.36 9.63 10.40
C GLY A 87 -12.02 8.26 10.36
N GLY A 88 -12.67 7.91 9.23
CA GLY A 88 -13.27 6.59 9.03
C GLY A 88 -12.22 5.48 9.04
N LEU A 89 -11.07 5.68 8.42
CA LEU A 89 -9.99 4.68 8.36
C LEU A 89 -9.33 4.47 9.74
N VAL A 90 -9.15 5.54 10.52
CA VAL A 90 -8.67 5.47 11.91
C VAL A 90 -9.70 4.77 12.80
N LEU A 91 -10.98 5.15 12.73
CA LEU A 91 -12.04 4.51 13.51
C LEU A 91 -12.18 3.02 13.17
N PHE A 92 -12.08 2.67 11.89
CA PHE A 92 -12.10 1.28 11.46
C PHE A 92 -10.89 0.50 11.98
N GLY A 93 -9.69 1.07 11.89
CA GLY A 93 -8.47 0.46 12.43
C GLY A 93 -8.53 0.25 13.94
N VAL A 94 -9.00 1.26 14.69
CA VAL A 94 -9.17 1.18 16.15
C VAL A 94 -10.25 0.18 16.52
N ALA A 95 -11.40 0.18 15.85
CA ALA A 95 -12.48 -0.76 16.10
C ALA A 95 -12.04 -2.21 15.85
N THR A 96 -11.32 -2.46 14.76
CA THR A 96 -10.81 -3.80 14.42
C THR A 96 -9.75 -4.26 15.43
N GLY A 97 -8.84 -3.38 15.83
CA GLY A 97 -7.84 -3.66 16.86
C GLY A 97 -8.46 -3.97 18.23
N ALA A 98 -9.46 -3.19 18.64
CA ALA A 98 -10.20 -3.42 19.88
C ALA A 98 -10.98 -4.74 19.83
N PHE A 99 -11.62 -5.06 18.70
CA PHE A 99 -12.32 -6.34 18.51
C PHE A 99 -11.39 -7.54 18.62
N SER A 100 -10.18 -7.43 18.06
CA SER A 100 -9.18 -8.50 18.13
C SER A 100 -8.67 -8.75 19.55
N LEU A 101 -8.64 -7.73 20.41
CA LEU A 101 -8.23 -7.86 21.81
C LEU A 101 -9.33 -8.40 22.71
N MET A 102 -10.61 -8.21 22.34
CA MET A 102 -11.75 -8.72 23.11
C MET A 102 -12.03 -10.22 22.90
N TYR A 103 -11.56 -10.78 21.78
CA TYR A 103 -11.76 -12.19 21.42
C TYR A 103 -10.49 -13.05 21.60
N GLN A 104 -9.49 -12.52 22.32
CA GLN A 104 -8.24 -13.20 22.69
C GLN A 104 -8.33 -13.72 24.12
#